data_AF-A0A9P8MQS5-F1
#
_entry.id   AF-A0A9P8MQS5-F1
#
_cell.length_a   1.000
_cell.length_b   1.000
_cell.length_c   1.000
_cell.angle_alpha   90.00
_cell.angle_beta   90.00
_cell.angle_gamma   90.00
#
_symmetry.space_group_name_H-M   'P 1'
#
loop_
_entity.id
_entity.type
_entity.pdbx_description
1 polymer ?
#
loop_
_entity_poly.entity_id
_entity_poly.type
_entity_poly.pdbx_seq_one_letter_code
_entity_poly.pdbx_strand_id
1 'polypeptide(L)'
;MAMNNEKMSRFKPESLYEQKPSSAIHSLEAFVGKIDFDQVSHHLWQGSMMASPSSTAAYLIHASHWDEEAEVYLRHVIKAGAGHGSGGIPGTFPITHFEYSWVLATLLRSGFSKLDLECAELQCMANTLRKAFEEEDGIIGFAIAPCAPDVDDTAKGLLALSLLDHQVSPDRMIEVYEGQHHFITFGSERDPSLTSNCHVLVALLHQPDVSCFHSQILKTTKYICGHWWSSDCHVKDKWHLSHLYPTMLLAEAFTLFLELLDGGALSDIKRTALGAGSQSKPVMPS
;
A
#
# COMPACT_ATOMS: atom_id res chain seq x y z
N MET A 1 2.72 -21.56 -18.23
CA MET A 1 1.42 -22.27 -18.33
C MET A 1 0.97 -22.88 -17.00
N ALA A 2 1.79 -23.67 -16.27
CA ALA A 2 1.37 -24.28 -15.00
C ALA A 2 0.87 -23.28 -13.93
N MET A 3 1.61 -22.19 -13.67
CA MET A 3 1.22 -21.17 -12.69
C MET A 3 -0.05 -20.39 -13.10
N ASN A 4 -0.27 -20.18 -14.40
CA ASN A 4 -1.50 -19.55 -14.89
C ASN A 4 -2.69 -20.48 -14.64
N ASN A 5 -2.57 -21.76 -14.99
CA ASN A 5 -3.63 -22.76 -14.76
C ASN A 5 -3.96 -22.90 -13.27
N GLU A 6 -2.95 -22.89 -12.40
CA GLU A 6 -3.14 -22.94 -10.95
C GLU A 6 -3.91 -21.71 -10.44
N LYS A 7 -3.52 -20.50 -10.85
CA LYS A 7 -4.25 -19.27 -10.48
C LYS A 7 -5.69 -19.28 -11.01
N MET A 8 -5.88 -19.64 -12.27
CA MET A 8 -7.21 -19.71 -12.90
C MET A 8 -8.09 -20.81 -12.30
N SER A 9 -7.52 -21.88 -11.74
CA SER A 9 -8.31 -22.94 -11.07
C SER A 9 -9.04 -22.47 -9.81
N ARG A 10 -8.58 -21.37 -9.20
CA ARG A 10 -9.14 -20.79 -7.98
C ARG A 10 -9.84 -19.45 -8.21
N PHE A 11 -9.75 -18.91 -9.43
CA PHE A 11 -10.33 -17.63 -9.80
C PHE A 11 -11.49 -17.87 -10.76
N LYS A 12 -12.66 -17.34 -10.42
CA LYS A 12 -13.85 -17.40 -11.29
C LYS A 12 -13.91 -16.09 -12.09
N PRO A 13 -13.66 -16.10 -13.41
CA PRO A 13 -13.66 -14.88 -14.21
C PRO A 13 -14.96 -14.07 -14.08
N GLU A 14 -16.08 -14.74 -13.83
CA GLU A 14 -17.40 -14.12 -13.65
C GLU A 14 -17.49 -13.25 -12.39
N SER A 15 -16.59 -13.40 -11.41
CA SER A 15 -16.52 -12.49 -10.26
C SER A 15 -16.13 -11.06 -10.67
N LEU A 16 -15.57 -10.87 -11.88
CA LEU A 16 -15.28 -9.54 -12.42
C LEU A 16 -16.56 -8.77 -12.76
N TYR A 17 -17.71 -9.45 -12.89
CA TYR A 17 -19.00 -8.81 -13.15
C TYR A 17 -19.68 -8.26 -11.90
N GLU A 18 -19.13 -8.54 -10.71
CA GLU A 18 -19.65 -8.02 -9.47
C GLU A 18 -19.52 -6.48 -9.41
N GLN A 19 -20.38 -5.84 -8.62
CA GLN A 19 -20.37 -4.38 -8.46
C GLN A 19 -19.14 -3.87 -7.71
N LYS A 20 -18.60 -4.68 -6.80
CA LYS A 20 -17.37 -4.33 -6.08
C LYS A 20 -16.17 -4.62 -6.98
N PRO A 21 -15.35 -3.62 -7.34
CA PRO A 21 -14.17 -3.86 -8.15
C PRO A 21 -13.17 -4.74 -7.40
N SER A 22 -12.53 -5.64 -8.13
CA SER A 22 -11.40 -6.44 -7.65
C SER A 22 -10.11 -5.95 -8.29
N SER A 23 -8.96 -6.21 -7.66
CA SER A 23 -7.65 -5.84 -8.24
C SER A 23 -7.36 -6.52 -9.58
N ALA A 24 -8.08 -7.58 -9.95
CA ALA A 24 -7.97 -8.21 -11.25
C ALA A 24 -8.49 -7.32 -12.40
N ILE A 25 -9.29 -6.28 -12.13
CA ILE A 25 -9.67 -5.26 -13.12
C ILE A 25 -8.44 -4.50 -13.63
N HIS A 26 -7.35 -4.42 -12.86
CA HIS A 26 -6.08 -3.83 -13.32
C HIS A 26 -5.39 -4.67 -14.42
N SER A 27 -5.86 -5.89 -14.69
CA SER A 27 -5.22 -6.85 -15.62
C SER A 27 -6.23 -7.54 -16.54
N LEU A 28 -7.23 -6.81 -17.07
CA LEU A 28 -8.25 -7.39 -17.96
C LEU A 28 -7.67 -8.03 -19.22
N GLU A 29 -6.49 -7.61 -19.67
CA GLU A 29 -5.79 -8.22 -20.80
C GLU A 29 -5.50 -9.73 -20.58
N ALA A 30 -5.44 -10.20 -19.33
CA ALA A 30 -5.25 -11.62 -19.01
C ALA A 30 -6.53 -12.47 -19.17
N PHE A 31 -7.67 -11.83 -19.37
CA PHE A 31 -9.00 -12.44 -19.45
C PHE A 31 -9.64 -12.38 -20.84
N VAL A 32 -8.89 -11.93 -21.84
CA VAL A 32 -9.30 -11.99 -23.25
C VAL A 32 -9.74 -13.41 -23.63
N GLY A 33 -10.95 -13.53 -24.17
CA GLY A 33 -11.59 -14.80 -24.54
C GLY A 33 -12.13 -15.62 -23.37
N LYS A 34 -12.10 -15.09 -22.14
CA LYS A 34 -12.62 -15.75 -20.92
C LYS A 34 -13.80 -15.02 -20.29
N ILE A 35 -13.96 -13.73 -20.60
CA ILE A 35 -15.05 -12.89 -20.12
C ILE A 35 -15.70 -12.16 -21.29
N ASP A 36 -16.97 -11.84 -21.14
CA ASP A 36 -17.65 -10.76 -21.84
C ASP A 36 -17.17 -9.40 -21.30
N PHE A 37 -16.61 -8.56 -22.19
CA PHE A 37 -16.09 -7.24 -21.82
C PHE A 37 -17.19 -6.18 -21.70
N ASP A 38 -18.38 -6.42 -22.26
CA ASP A 38 -19.51 -5.51 -22.07
C ASP A 38 -20.00 -5.51 -20.62
N GLN A 39 -19.88 -6.67 -19.96
CA GLN A 39 -20.27 -6.90 -18.57
C GLN A 39 -19.29 -6.34 -17.54
N VAL A 40 -18.17 -5.74 -17.97
CA VAL A 40 -17.23 -5.03 -17.07
C VAL A 40 -17.16 -3.53 -17.36
N SER A 41 -17.97 -3.02 -18.29
CA SER A 41 -18.03 -1.59 -18.64
C SER A 41 -18.36 -0.70 -17.44
N HIS A 42 -19.13 -1.21 -16.46
CA HIS A 42 -19.48 -0.48 -15.24
C HIS A 42 -18.29 -0.23 -14.30
N HIS A 43 -17.15 -0.88 -14.52
CA HIS A 43 -15.91 -0.61 -13.78
C HIS A 43 -15.09 0.54 -14.38
N LEU A 44 -15.48 1.06 -15.54
CA LEU A 44 -14.81 2.20 -16.13
C LEU A 44 -14.97 3.43 -15.23
N TRP A 45 -13.86 4.05 -14.90
CA TRP A 45 -13.85 5.26 -14.11
C TRP A 45 -12.84 6.27 -14.61
N GLN A 46 -13.30 7.50 -14.87
CA GLN A 46 -12.52 8.57 -15.51
C GLN A 46 -11.80 8.07 -16.77
N GLY A 47 -12.50 7.24 -17.56
CA GLY A 47 -11.97 6.61 -18.77
C GLY A 47 -10.96 5.48 -18.55
N SER A 48 -10.71 5.01 -17.32
CA SER A 48 -9.74 3.94 -17.08
C SER A 48 -10.37 2.69 -16.46
N MET A 49 -9.84 1.53 -16.83
CA MET A 49 -10.04 0.28 -16.09
C MET A 49 -9.00 0.20 -14.98
N MET A 50 -9.36 0.70 -13.80
CA MET A 50 -8.52 0.70 -12.59
C MET A 50 -7.11 1.27 -12.83
N ALA A 51 -7.03 2.41 -13.53
CA ALA A 51 -5.77 3.11 -13.84
C ALA A 51 -4.73 2.25 -14.59
N SER A 52 -5.14 1.19 -15.30
CA SER A 52 -4.26 0.35 -16.12
C SER A 52 -4.45 0.65 -17.61
N PRO A 53 -3.42 1.19 -18.30
CA PRO A 53 -3.49 1.41 -19.74
C PRO A 53 -3.66 0.12 -20.54
N SER A 54 -3.02 -1.00 -20.13
CA SER A 54 -3.18 -2.29 -20.82
C SER A 54 -4.57 -2.86 -20.64
N SER A 55 -5.12 -2.79 -19.43
CA SER A 55 -6.47 -3.25 -19.13
C SER A 55 -7.52 -2.43 -19.87
N THR A 56 -7.34 -1.10 -19.90
CA THR A 56 -8.23 -0.18 -20.62
C THR A 56 -8.18 -0.41 -22.13
N ALA A 57 -7.00 -0.67 -22.69
CA ALA A 57 -6.87 -1.05 -24.09
C ALA A 57 -7.55 -2.38 -24.40
N ALA A 58 -7.41 -3.39 -23.52
CA ALA A 58 -8.10 -4.67 -23.68
C ALA A 58 -9.63 -4.50 -23.66
N TYR A 59 -10.15 -3.67 -22.74
CA TYR A 59 -11.56 -3.31 -22.74
C TYR A 59 -12.01 -2.67 -24.05
N LEU A 60 -11.30 -1.64 -24.51
CA LEU A 60 -11.66 -0.90 -25.72
C LEU A 60 -11.62 -1.79 -26.99
N ILE A 61 -10.70 -2.76 -27.05
CA ILE A 61 -10.58 -3.68 -28.20
C ILE A 61 -11.68 -4.75 -28.19
N HIS A 62 -12.14 -5.18 -27.02
CA HIS A 62 -13.00 -6.36 -26.87
C HIS A 62 -14.45 -6.07 -26.46
N ALA A 63 -14.78 -4.84 -26.08
CA ALA A 63 -16.15 -4.38 -25.92
C ALA A 63 -16.87 -4.31 -27.29
N SER A 64 -18.19 -4.55 -27.29
CA SER A 64 -19.01 -4.48 -28.50
C SER A 64 -19.21 -3.05 -29.01
N HIS A 65 -19.09 -2.06 -28.11
CA HIS A 65 -19.22 -0.66 -28.41
C HIS A 65 -17.92 0.08 -28.06
N TRP A 66 -17.50 0.98 -28.94
CA TRP A 66 -16.34 1.81 -28.71
C TRP A 66 -16.64 2.83 -27.60
N ASP A 67 -15.75 2.90 -26.61
CA ASP A 67 -15.89 3.77 -25.45
C ASP A 67 -14.98 4.99 -25.61
N GLU A 68 -15.59 6.14 -25.89
CA GLU A 68 -14.87 7.40 -26.13
C GLU A 68 -14.10 7.87 -24.88
N GLU A 69 -14.60 7.62 -23.68
CA GLU A 69 -13.89 8.01 -22.45
C GLU A 69 -12.62 7.18 -22.27
N ALA A 70 -12.69 5.88 -22.58
CA ALA A 70 -11.53 5.00 -22.56
C ALA A 70 -10.46 5.41 -23.60
N GLU A 71 -10.87 5.79 -24.81
CA GLU A 71 -9.95 6.34 -25.80
C GLU A 71 -9.30 7.65 -25.33
N VAL A 72 -10.09 8.58 -24.79
CA VAL A 72 -9.60 9.86 -24.28
C VAL A 72 -8.57 9.64 -23.17
N TYR A 73 -8.82 8.71 -22.25
CA TYR A 73 -7.85 8.32 -21.23
C TYR A 73 -6.55 7.81 -21.86
N LEU A 74 -6.60 6.84 -22.79
CA LEU A 74 -5.39 6.29 -23.42
C LEU A 74 -4.58 7.37 -24.17
N ARG A 75 -5.26 8.28 -24.89
CA ARG A 75 -4.62 9.44 -25.53
C ARG A 75 -3.99 10.38 -24.52
N HIS A 76 -4.65 10.59 -23.38
CA HIS A 76 -4.10 11.38 -22.29
C HIS A 76 -2.85 10.71 -21.71
N VAL A 77 -2.86 9.40 -21.45
CA VAL A 77 -1.68 8.66 -20.97
C VAL A 77 -0.50 8.77 -21.95
N ILE A 78 -0.74 8.62 -23.26
CA ILE A 78 0.31 8.80 -24.28
C ILE A 78 0.94 10.19 -24.17
N LYS A 79 0.14 11.23 -23.99
CA LYS A 79 0.60 12.63 -23.99
C LYS A 79 1.23 13.06 -22.66
N ALA A 80 0.61 12.71 -21.54
CA ALA A 80 0.91 13.23 -20.21
C ALA A 80 1.65 12.24 -19.30
N GLY A 81 1.65 10.94 -19.63
CA GLY A 81 2.41 9.93 -18.91
C GLY A 81 3.92 10.06 -19.13
N ALA A 82 4.70 9.19 -18.48
CA ALA A 82 6.17 9.23 -18.49
C ALA A 82 6.81 9.18 -19.89
N GLY A 83 6.10 8.67 -20.89
CA GLY A 83 6.56 8.67 -22.28
C GLY A 83 6.48 10.02 -22.98
N HIS A 84 5.71 10.99 -22.48
CA HIS A 84 5.57 12.34 -23.05
C HIS A 84 5.38 12.37 -24.58
N GLY A 85 4.55 11.47 -25.12
CA GLY A 85 4.27 11.37 -26.55
C GLY A 85 5.28 10.56 -27.37
N SER A 86 6.32 9.98 -26.77
CA SER A 86 7.31 9.12 -27.45
C SER A 86 6.79 7.72 -27.83
N GLY A 87 5.58 7.38 -27.39
CA GLY A 87 5.00 6.03 -27.52
C GLY A 87 5.24 5.13 -26.31
N GLY A 88 6.05 5.56 -25.33
CA GLY A 88 6.16 4.86 -24.04
C GLY A 88 4.92 5.04 -23.18
N ILE A 89 4.43 3.94 -22.57
CA ILE A 89 3.22 3.92 -21.74
C ILE A 89 3.56 3.29 -20.38
N PRO A 90 3.21 3.93 -19.25
CA PRO A 90 3.41 3.34 -17.93
C PRO A 90 2.46 2.15 -17.71
N GLY A 91 2.82 1.25 -16.79
CA GLY A 91 1.94 0.14 -16.39
C GLY A 91 0.70 0.59 -15.62
N THR A 92 0.79 1.72 -14.92
CA THR A 92 -0.29 2.29 -14.09
C THR A 92 -0.28 3.81 -14.23
N PHE A 93 -1.44 4.43 -14.46
CA PHE A 93 -1.58 5.88 -14.54
C PHE A 93 -3.03 6.33 -14.26
N PRO A 94 -3.26 7.34 -13.41
CA PRO A 94 -2.27 8.05 -12.58
C PRO A 94 -1.85 7.22 -11.34
N ILE A 95 -0.84 7.70 -10.62
CA ILE A 95 -0.37 7.17 -9.33
C ILE A 95 -0.24 8.31 -8.29
N THR A 96 -1.16 9.27 -8.32
CA THR A 96 -1.06 10.56 -7.63
C THR A 96 -0.88 10.43 -6.12
N HIS A 97 -1.67 9.58 -5.45
CA HIS A 97 -1.58 9.42 -4.00
C HIS A 97 -0.27 8.73 -3.58
N PHE A 98 0.11 7.69 -4.33
CA PHE A 98 1.39 7.02 -4.16
C PHE A 98 2.55 8.01 -4.31
N GLU A 99 2.59 8.76 -5.41
CA GLU A 99 3.66 9.71 -5.69
C GLU A 99 3.73 10.81 -4.63
N TYR A 100 2.59 11.41 -4.26
CA TYR A 100 2.55 12.49 -3.29
C TYR A 100 2.96 12.01 -1.90
N SER A 101 2.43 10.88 -1.44
CA SER A 101 2.76 10.35 -0.12
C SER A 101 4.24 9.91 -0.03
N TRP A 102 4.80 9.26 -1.07
CA TRP A 102 6.21 8.89 -1.08
C TRP A 102 7.14 10.10 -1.13
N VAL A 103 6.86 11.08 -1.99
CA VAL A 103 7.71 12.30 -2.10
C VAL A 103 7.73 13.03 -0.77
N LEU A 104 6.56 13.32 -0.20
CA LEU A 104 6.46 14.06 1.07
C LEU A 104 7.12 13.31 2.23
N ALA A 105 6.79 12.03 2.41
CA ALA A 105 7.37 11.24 3.49
C ALA A 105 8.88 11.08 3.34
N THR A 106 9.40 10.97 2.11
CA THR A 106 10.85 10.84 1.86
C THR A 106 11.57 12.14 2.17
N LEU A 107 11.08 13.29 1.68
CA LEU A 107 11.72 14.59 1.93
C LEU A 107 11.71 14.93 3.43
N LEU A 108 10.56 14.84 4.08
CA LEU A 108 10.41 15.20 5.50
C LEU A 108 11.29 14.31 6.39
N ARG A 109 11.39 13.01 6.09
CA ARG A 109 12.24 12.08 6.85
C ARG A 109 13.72 12.19 6.53
N SER A 110 14.07 12.80 5.40
CA SER A 110 15.46 13.11 5.05
C SER A 110 15.99 14.38 5.73
N GLY A 111 15.20 14.99 6.61
CA GLY A 111 15.61 16.14 7.43
C GLY A 111 15.15 17.49 6.90
N PHE A 112 14.35 17.54 5.83
CA PHE A 112 13.69 18.78 5.41
C PHE A 112 12.52 19.09 6.34
N SER A 113 12.46 20.30 6.86
CA SER A 113 11.33 20.77 7.64
C SER A 113 10.17 21.20 6.73
N LYS A 114 8.96 21.29 7.30
CA LYS A 114 7.80 21.89 6.63
C LYS A 114 8.10 23.30 6.08
N LEU A 115 8.89 24.09 6.81
CA LEU A 115 9.30 25.43 6.41
C LEU A 115 10.24 25.41 5.19
N ASP A 116 11.12 24.41 5.09
CA ASP A 116 12.03 24.25 3.94
C ASP A 116 11.25 23.91 2.66
N LEU A 117 10.11 23.25 2.80
CA LEU A 117 9.26 22.79 1.70
C LEU A 117 8.06 23.72 1.42
N GLU A 118 7.91 24.84 2.15
CA GLU A 118 6.72 25.67 2.10
C GLU A 118 6.53 26.31 0.71
N CYS A 119 5.58 25.78 -0.05
CA CYS A 119 5.17 26.28 -1.36
C CYS A 119 3.70 25.93 -1.66
N ALA A 120 3.16 26.51 -2.73
CA ALA A 120 1.78 26.24 -3.14
C ALA A 120 1.57 24.76 -3.49
N GLU A 121 2.58 24.11 -4.06
CA GLU A 121 2.58 22.70 -4.44
C GLU A 121 2.52 21.79 -3.21
N LEU A 122 3.27 22.11 -2.13
CA LEU A 122 3.19 21.36 -0.87
C LEU A 122 1.76 21.37 -0.33
N GLN A 123 1.14 22.56 -0.29
CA GLN A 123 -0.25 22.71 0.18
C GLN A 123 -1.22 21.95 -0.74
N CYS A 124 -0.99 21.95 -2.05
CA CYS A 124 -1.79 21.19 -3.00
C CYS A 124 -1.69 19.67 -2.75
N MET A 125 -0.48 19.14 -2.58
CA MET A 125 -0.23 17.72 -2.34
C MET A 125 -0.85 17.27 -1.01
N ALA A 126 -0.62 18.02 0.07
CA ALA A 126 -1.18 17.73 1.39
C ALA A 126 -2.71 17.76 1.38
N ASN A 127 -3.31 18.77 0.73
CA ASN A 127 -4.77 18.84 0.60
C ASN A 127 -5.35 17.72 -0.28
N THR A 128 -4.61 17.27 -1.30
CA THR A 128 -5.03 16.15 -2.15
C THR A 128 -5.09 14.87 -1.33
N LEU A 129 -4.03 14.55 -0.57
CA LEU A 129 -4.01 13.38 0.31
C LEU A 129 -5.10 13.45 1.39
N ARG A 130 -5.26 14.61 2.04
CA ARG A 130 -6.28 14.79 3.07
C ARG A 130 -7.70 14.57 2.54
N LYS A 131 -8.01 15.14 1.37
CA LYS A 131 -9.31 14.91 0.71
C LYS A 131 -9.52 13.45 0.37
N ALA A 132 -8.50 12.75 -0.11
CA ALA A 132 -8.61 11.32 -0.39
C ALA A 132 -9.00 10.53 0.88
N PHE A 133 -8.36 10.80 2.03
CA PHE A 133 -8.75 10.18 3.30
C PHE A 133 -10.18 10.55 3.74
N GLU A 134 -10.61 11.79 3.53
CA GLU A 134 -11.96 12.27 3.87
C GLU A 134 -13.04 11.62 2.98
N GLU A 135 -12.76 11.45 1.68
CA GLU A 135 -13.69 10.94 0.67
C GLU A 135 -13.72 9.41 0.58
N GLU A 136 -12.62 8.73 0.93
CA GLU A 136 -12.45 7.27 0.81
C GLU A 136 -12.55 6.53 2.16
N ASP A 137 -13.28 7.08 3.12
CA ASP A 137 -13.53 6.45 4.44
C ASP A 137 -12.22 6.07 5.15
N GLY A 138 -11.26 6.99 5.22
CA GLY A 138 -10.05 6.83 6.03
C GLY A 138 -8.99 5.84 5.50
N ILE A 139 -9.19 5.24 4.32
CA ILE A 139 -8.21 4.39 3.65
C ILE A 139 -8.10 4.81 2.18
N ILE A 140 -6.90 4.72 1.60
CA ILE A 140 -6.65 5.18 0.23
C ILE A 140 -5.85 4.13 -0.55
N GLY A 141 -5.93 4.19 -1.87
CA GLY A 141 -5.01 3.48 -2.77
C GLY A 141 -4.05 4.43 -3.47
N PHE A 142 -3.24 3.89 -4.39
CA PHE A 142 -2.21 4.64 -5.13
C PHE A 142 -2.73 5.84 -5.94
N ALA A 143 -4.03 5.91 -6.24
CA ALA A 143 -4.68 7.02 -6.91
C ALA A 143 -6.14 7.14 -6.46
N ILE A 144 -6.83 8.17 -6.97
CA ILE A 144 -8.24 8.47 -6.65
C ILE A 144 -9.11 7.23 -6.91
N ALA A 145 -10.03 6.95 -5.98
CA ALA A 145 -11.07 5.94 -6.11
C ALA A 145 -11.69 5.88 -7.53
N PRO A 146 -12.07 4.69 -8.04
CA PRO A 146 -12.21 3.41 -7.37
C PRO A 146 -10.96 2.53 -7.50
N CYS A 147 -9.76 3.12 -7.45
CA CYS A 147 -8.56 2.33 -7.18
C CYS A 147 -8.77 1.56 -5.86
N ALA A 148 -8.39 0.27 -5.83
CA ALA A 148 -8.58 -0.53 -4.64
C ALA A 148 -7.65 0.02 -3.55
N PRO A 149 -8.18 0.42 -2.39
CA PRO A 149 -7.34 0.89 -1.31
C PRO A 149 -6.48 -0.27 -0.80
N ASP A 150 -5.33 0.09 -0.25
CA ASP A 150 -4.39 -0.87 0.32
C ASP A 150 -3.65 -0.27 1.52
N VAL A 151 -3.09 -1.16 2.34
CA VAL A 151 -2.41 -0.75 3.57
C VAL A 151 -1.10 0.00 3.32
N ASP A 152 -0.47 -0.18 2.15
CA ASP A 152 0.83 0.43 1.83
C ASP A 152 0.66 1.93 1.59
N ASP A 153 -0.21 2.27 0.64
CA ASP A 153 -0.58 3.65 0.31
C ASP A 153 -1.28 4.34 1.48
N THR A 154 -2.16 3.63 2.19
CA THR A 154 -2.80 4.16 3.40
C THR A 154 -1.77 4.51 4.47
N ALA A 155 -0.85 3.60 4.82
CA ALA A 155 0.14 3.87 5.86
C ALA A 155 1.10 5.00 5.45
N LYS A 156 1.50 5.06 4.17
CA LYS A 156 2.35 6.14 3.66
C LYS A 156 1.64 7.49 3.61
N GLY A 157 0.38 7.53 3.22
CA GLY A 157 -0.46 8.72 3.27
C GLY A 157 -0.61 9.26 4.70
N LEU A 158 -0.89 8.38 5.67
CA LEU A 158 -0.96 8.73 7.09
C LEU A 158 0.37 9.31 7.60
N LEU A 159 1.49 8.68 7.24
CA LEU A 159 2.82 9.15 7.60
C LEU A 159 3.11 10.54 7.00
N ALA A 160 2.86 10.72 5.71
CA ALA A 160 3.09 11.99 5.02
C ALA A 160 2.29 13.14 5.65
N LEU A 161 1.03 12.90 6.01
CA LEU A 161 0.18 13.89 6.68
C LEU A 161 0.63 14.16 8.11
N SER A 162 0.97 13.12 8.88
CA SER A 162 1.46 13.29 10.26
C SER A 162 2.73 14.14 10.32
N LEU A 163 3.67 13.93 9.38
CA LEU A 163 4.91 14.72 9.26
C LEU A 163 4.67 16.19 8.88
N LEU A 164 3.46 16.54 8.39
CA LEU A 164 3.04 17.91 8.08
C LEU A 164 2.13 18.52 9.14
N ASP A 165 2.02 17.86 10.30
CA ASP A 165 1.13 18.20 11.42
C ASP A 165 -0.37 18.06 11.09
N HIS A 166 -0.72 17.28 10.06
CA HIS A 166 -2.09 16.94 9.74
C HIS A 166 -2.45 15.58 10.35
N GLN A 167 -3.32 15.61 11.35
CA GLN A 167 -3.72 14.41 12.08
C GLN A 167 -4.85 13.69 11.35
N VAL A 168 -4.58 12.44 10.95
CA VAL A 168 -5.56 11.51 10.39
C VAL A 168 -5.48 10.22 11.20
N SER A 169 -6.63 9.72 11.67
CA SER A 169 -6.68 8.53 12.50
C SER A 169 -6.31 7.27 11.69
N PRO A 170 -5.46 6.37 12.24
CA PRO A 170 -5.16 5.08 11.63
C PRO A 170 -6.24 4.03 11.90
N ASP A 171 -7.31 4.34 12.65
CA ASP A 171 -8.28 3.35 13.13
C ASP A 171 -8.91 2.53 11.99
N ARG A 172 -9.22 3.19 10.87
CA ARG A 172 -9.84 2.54 9.73
C ARG A 172 -8.87 1.63 8.96
N MET A 173 -7.60 2.01 8.90
CA MET A 173 -6.53 1.13 8.41
C MET A 173 -6.40 -0.12 9.30
N ILE A 174 -6.49 0.05 10.62
CA ILE A 174 -6.44 -1.06 11.58
C ILE A 174 -7.65 -1.97 11.39
N GLU A 175 -8.86 -1.43 11.36
CA GLU A 175 -10.10 -2.19 11.21
C GLU A 175 -10.10 -3.06 9.94
N VAL A 176 -9.60 -2.52 8.82
CA VAL A 176 -9.68 -3.18 7.50
C VAL A 176 -8.54 -4.15 7.26
N TYR A 177 -7.32 -3.80 7.70
CA TYR A 177 -6.10 -4.52 7.31
C TYR A 177 -5.42 -5.28 8.45
N GLU A 178 -5.85 -5.14 9.71
CA GLU A 178 -5.27 -5.89 10.81
C GLU A 178 -5.59 -7.39 10.71
N GLY A 179 -4.58 -8.19 10.38
CA GLY A 179 -4.65 -9.65 10.42
C GLY A 179 -4.25 -10.23 11.77
N GLN A 180 -4.28 -11.56 11.87
CA GLN A 180 -3.93 -12.29 13.10
C GLN A 180 -2.48 -12.03 13.55
N HIS A 181 -1.54 -12.00 12.60
CA HIS A 181 -0.10 -11.93 12.88
C HIS A 181 0.61 -10.75 12.22
N HIS A 182 0.01 -10.14 11.21
CA HIS A 182 0.56 -9.04 10.41
C HIS A 182 -0.61 -8.26 9.81
N PHE A 183 -0.30 -7.12 9.20
CA PHE A 183 -1.25 -6.37 8.39
C PHE A 183 -1.24 -6.89 6.96
N ILE A 184 -2.43 -7.12 6.40
CA ILE A 184 -2.59 -7.57 5.02
C ILE A 184 -2.60 -6.38 4.05
N THR A 185 -1.90 -6.47 2.91
CA THR A 185 -1.91 -5.36 1.92
C THR A 185 -3.29 -5.21 1.28
N PHE A 186 -3.90 -6.32 0.86
CA PHE A 186 -5.26 -6.38 0.32
C PHE A 186 -6.06 -7.49 1.02
N GLY A 187 -7.39 -7.32 1.13
CA GLY A 187 -8.32 -8.22 1.83
C GLY A 187 -8.35 -9.70 1.40
N SER A 188 -7.58 -10.12 0.39
CA SER A 188 -7.51 -11.50 -0.11
C SER A 188 -6.09 -11.90 -0.56
N GLU A 189 -5.05 -11.27 0.03
CA GLU A 189 -3.67 -11.59 -0.34
C GLU A 189 -3.24 -12.97 0.15
N ARG A 190 -2.37 -13.62 -0.65
CA ARG A 190 -1.79 -14.93 -0.32
C ARG A 190 -0.47 -14.80 0.43
N ASP A 191 0.37 -13.90 -0.04
CA ASP A 191 1.74 -13.70 0.43
C ASP A 191 1.80 -12.34 1.11
N PRO A 192 2.19 -12.26 2.39
CA PRO A 192 2.23 -11.00 3.11
C PRO A 192 3.36 -10.09 2.61
N SER A 193 3.12 -8.78 2.66
CA SER A 193 4.11 -7.76 2.28
C SER A 193 4.96 -7.36 3.49
N LEU A 194 6.28 -7.44 3.37
CA LEU A 194 7.15 -6.93 4.43
C LEU A 194 7.17 -5.41 4.43
N THR A 195 7.27 -4.81 3.24
CA THR A 195 7.38 -3.35 3.08
C THR A 195 6.12 -2.65 3.63
N SER A 196 4.95 -3.23 3.39
CA SER A 196 3.69 -2.69 3.92
C SER A 196 3.60 -2.78 5.43
N ASN A 197 4.11 -3.85 6.03
CA ASN A 197 4.20 -3.94 7.49
C ASN A 197 5.22 -2.94 8.05
N CYS A 198 6.35 -2.68 7.37
CA CYS A 198 7.26 -1.60 7.76
C CYS A 198 6.57 -0.23 7.70
N HIS A 199 5.79 0.05 6.66
CA HIS A 199 5.05 1.30 6.54
C HIS A 199 3.99 1.46 7.64
N VAL A 200 3.22 0.40 7.93
CA VAL A 200 2.27 0.39 9.05
C VAL A 200 2.97 0.68 10.37
N LEU A 201 4.10 0.03 10.65
CA LEU A 201 4.86 0.28 11.88
C LEU A 201 5.27 1.75 11.98
N VAL A 202 5.85 2.31 10.91
CA VAL A 202 6.26 3.72 10.90
C VAL A 202 5.06 4.66 11.06
N ALA A 203 3.93 4.38 10.41
CA ALA A 203 2.73 5.20 10.51
C ALA A 203 2.14 5.22 11.92
N LEU A 204 2.11 4.08 12.60
CA LEU A 204 1.64 3.97 14.00
C LEU A 204 2.58 4.64 14.99
N LEU A 205 3.89 4.56 14.77
CA LEU A 205 4.90 5.20 15.63
C LEU A 205 4.91 6.74 15.51
N HIS A 206 4.36 7.29 14.41
CA HIS A 206 4.19 8.73 14.22
C HIS A 206 2.83 9.26 14.69
N GLN A 207 2.01 8.44 15.35
CA GLN A 207 0.76 8.92 15.93
C GLN A 207 1.02 9.70 17.23
N PRO A 208 0.21 10.73 17.54
CA PRO A 208 0.39 11.53 18.76
C PRO A 208 0.34 10.71 20.05
N ASP A 209 -0.54 9.70 20.09
CA ASP A 209 -0.66 8.76 21.21
C ASP A 209 -0.35 7.34 20.76
N VAL A 210 0.95 7.03 20.73
CA VAL A 210 1.48 5.72 20.33
C VAL A 210 1.00 4.61 21.28
N SER A 211 0.62 4.93 22.52
CA SER A 211 0.23 3.94 23.53
C SER A 211 -1.10 3.24 23.19
N CYS A 212 -2.00 3.94 22.49
CA CYS A 212 -3.26 3.40 21.99
C CYS A 212 -3.07 2.23 21.00
N PHE A 213 -1.91 2.17 20.34
CA PHE A 213 -1.62 1.19 19.29
C PHE A 213 -0.63 0.10 19.73
N HIS A 214 -0.46 -0.08 21.04
CA HIS A 214 0.48 -1.03 21.64
C HIS A 214 0.43 -2.43 21.02
N SER A 215 -0.78 -3.00 20.89
CA SER A 215 -0.99 -4.34 20.33
C SER A 215 -0.56 -4.44 18.88
N GLN A 216 -0.89 -3.43 18.07
CA GLN A 216 -0.62 -3.37 16.64
C GLN A 216 0.89 -3.18 16.40
N ILE A 217 1.53 -2.27 17.15
CA ILE A 217 2.99 -2.06 17.09
C ILE A 217 3.72 -3.34 17.46
N LEU A 218 3.37 -3.99 18.58
CA LEU A 218 4.02 -5.23 19.00
C LEU A 218 3.84 -6.35 17.96
N LYS A 219 2.64 -6.47 17.38
CA LYS A 219 2.33 -7.45 16.33
C LYS A 219 3.22 -7.22 15.10
N THR A 220 3.23 -6.01 14.57
CA THR A 220 3.99 -5.67 13.36
C THR A 220 5.49 -5.79 13.59
N THR A 221 6.01 -5.36 14.73
CA THR A 221 7.43 -5.55 15.10
C THR A 221 7.81 -7.03 15.17
N LYS A 222 6.97 -7.89 15.79
CA LYS A 222 7.21 -9.35 15.84
C LYS A 222 7.23 -9.96 14.45
N TYR A 223 6.30 -9.56 13.57
CA TYR A 223 6.26 -10.03 12.19
C TYR A 223 7.53 -9.65 11.43
N ILE A 224 7.97 -8.39 11.49
CA ILE A 224 9.17 -7.92 10.80
C ILE A 224 10.43 -8.64 11.32
N CYS A 225 10.57 -8.81 12.63
CA CYS A 225 11.65 -9.60 13.21
C CYS A 225 11.61 -11.05 12.73
N GLY A 226 10.44 -11.70 12.76
CA GLY A 226 10.30 -13.08 12.28
C GLY A 226 10.71 -13.21 10.81
N HIS A 227 10.34 -12.25 9.97
CA HIS A 227 10.72 -12.22 8.56
C HIS A 227 12.23 -12.04 8.38
N TRP A 228 12.87 -11.11 9.10
CA TRP A 228 14.32 -10.93 9.04
C TRP A 228 15.06 -12.22 9.42
N TRP A 229 14.72 -12.82 10.55
CA TRP A 229 15.40 -14.01 11.06
C TRP A 229 15.19 -15.26 10.21
N SER A 230 14.13 -15.31 9.39
CA SER A 230 13.87 -16.42 8.46
C SER A 230 14.39 -16.20 7.04
N SER A 231 14.90 -15.01 6.74
CA SER A 231 15.28 -14.59 5.38
C SER A 231 16.74 -14.87 5.00
N ASP A 232 17.54 -15.51 5.86
CA ASP A 232 18.98 -15.78 5.65
C ASP A 232 19.76 -14.57 5.10
N CYS A 233 19.49 -13.37 5.66
CA CYS A 233 20.05 -12.08 5.27
C CYS A 233 19.68 -11.55 3.86
N HIS A 234 18.69 -12.15 3.20
CA HIS A 234 18.20 -11.68 1.91
C HIS A 234 16.70 -11.39 1.95
N VAL A 235 16.39 -10.23 2.52
CA VAL A 235 15.02 -9.72 2.63
C VAL A 235 14.45 -9.41 1.24
N LYS A 236 13.28 -9.96 0.94
CA LYS A 236 12.56 -9.73 -0.31
C LYS A 236 11.16 -9.21 -0.03
N ASP A 237 10.61 -8.50 -0.99
CA ASP A 237 9.23 -8.10 -0.97
C ASP A 237 8.60 -8.23 -2.36
N LYS A 238 7.31 -8.55 -2.40
CA LYS A 238 6.59 -8.80 -3.66
C LYS A 238 6.42 -7.53 -4.51
N TRP A 239 6.50 -6.35 -3.90
CA TRP A 239 6.29 -5.07 -4.57
C TRP A 239 7.57 -4.42 -5.10
N HIS A 240 8.75 -4.93 -4.74
CA HIS A 240 10.01 -4.31 -5.15
C HIS A 240 11.12 -5.33 -5.44
N LEU A 241 11.75 -5.21 -6.62
CA LEU A 241 12.78 -6.15 -7.09
C LEU A 241 14.10 -6.06 -6.30
N SER A 242 14.45 -4.87 -5.82
CA SER A 242 15.67 -4.67 -5.04
C SER A 242 15.45 -5.05 -3.58
N HIS A 243 16.30 -5.95 -3.06
CA HIS A 243 16.39 -6.28 -1.63
C HIS A 243 16.80 -5.09 -0.75
N LEU A 244 17.40 -4.04 -1.34
CA LEU A 244 17.81 -2.85 -0.59
C LEU A 244 16.61 -2.04 -0.11
N TYR A 245 15.51 -2.02 -0.86
CA TYR A 245 14.31 -1.27 -0.49
C TYR A 245 13.67 -1.78 0.81
N PRO A 246 13.31 -3.08 0.95
CA PRO A 246 12.78 -3.57 2.23
C PRO A 246 13.82 -3.50 3.37
N THR A 247 15.11 -3.64 3.06
CA THR A 247 16.18 -3.49 4.07
C THR A 247 16.25 -2.07 4.62
N MET A 248 16.19 -1.06 3.75
CA MET A 248 16.12 0.36 4.12
C MET A 248 14.90 0.64 5.00
N LEU A 249 13.71 0.20 4.58
CA LEU A 249 12.47 0.39 5.34
C LEU A 249 12.49 -0.28 6.71
N LEU A 250 13.10 -1.47 6.81
CA LEU A 250 13.28 -2.16 8.08
C LEU A 250 14.20 -1.35 9.02
N ALA A 251 15.37 -0.92 8.52
CA ALA A 251 16.31 -0.12 9.30
C ALA A 251 15.68 1.19 9.78
N GLU A 252 14.92 1.84 8.91
CA GLU A 252 14.14 3.03 9.19
C GLU A 252 13.09 2.81 10.29
N ALA A 253 12.27 1.77 10.16
CA ALA A 253 11.21 1.47 11.12
C ALA A 253 11.78 1.09 12.50
N PHE A 254 12.87 0.32 12.53
CA PHE A 254 13.49 -0.13 13.78
C PHE A 254 14.29 0.96 14.47
N THR A 255 14.93 1.86 13.73
CA THR A 255 15.58 3.04 14.34
C THR A 255 14.55 3.84 15.13
N LEU A 256 13.42 4.20 14.50
CA LEU A 256 12.35 4.93 15.18
C LEU A 256 11.73 4.16 16.35
N PHE A 257 11.48 2.86 16.17
CA PHE A 257 10.93 2.01 17.22
C PHE A 257 11.84 1.96 18.45
N LEU A 258 13.15 1.79 18.25
CA LEU A 258 14.13 1.73 19.34
C LEU A 258 14.29 3.09 20.04
N GLU A 259 14.30 4.19 19.29
CA GLU A 259 14.32 5.55 19.86
C GLU A 259 13.12 5.79 20.79
N LEU A 260 11.91 5.41 20.37
CA LEU A 260 10.70 5.53 21.19
C LEU A 260 10.68 4.56 22.38
N LEU A 261 11.28 3.37 22.23
CA LEU A 261 11.41 2.38 23.30
C LEU A 261 12.36 2.87 24.40
N ASP A 262 13.49 3.45 24.01
CA ASP A 262 14.49 4.00 24.94
C ASP A 262 14.02 5.31 25.57
N GLY A 263 13.25 6.12 24.83
CA GLY A 263 12.56 7.30 25.35
C GLY A 263 11.39 7.01 26.31
N GLY A 264 11.00 5.74 26.46
CA GLY A 264 9.96 5.30 27.39
C GLY A 264 8.52 5.39 26.88
N ALA A 265 8.31 5.89 25.66
CA ALA A 265 6.99 5.97 25.02
C ALA A 265 6.36 4.58 24.79
N LEU A 266 7.18 3.53 24.72
CA LEU A 266 6.77 2.13 24.52
C LEU A 266 7.07 1.24 25.74
N SER A 267 6.98 1.78 26.95
CA SER A 267 7.35 1.06 28.19
C SER A 267 6.60 -0.27 28.39
N ASP A 268 5.35 -0.38 27.92
CA ASP A 268 4.56 -1.61 27.94
C ASP A 268 5.15 -2.72 27.06
N ILE A 269 5.67 -2.36 25.88
CA ILE A 269 6.35 -3.29 24.98
C ILE A 269 7.62 -3.80 25.64
N LYS A 270 8.40 -2.90 26.23
CA LYS A 270 9.65 -3.23 26.94
C LYS A 270 9.39 -4.25 28.04
N ARG A 271 8.34 -4.05 28.85
CA ARG A 271 7.92 -4.98 29.91
C ARG A 271 7.50 -6.34 29.35
N THR A 272 6.72 -6.35 28.27
CA THR A 272 6.24 -7.59 27.66
C THR A 272 7.37 -8.41 27.02
N ALA A 273 8.30 -7.75 26.33
CA ALA A 273 9.44 -8.40 25.70
C ALA A 273 10.44 -8.95 26.74
N LEU A 274 10.71 -8.20 27.81
CA LEU A 274 11.59 -8.64 28.90
C LEU A 274 10.93 -9.70 29.81
N GLY A 275 9.60 -9.65 29.99
CA GLY A 275 8.84 -10.62 30.77
C GLY A 275 8.73 -12.01 30.10
N ALA A 276 8.80 -12.08 28.77
CA ALA A 276 8.82 -13.35 28.04
C ALA A 276 10.18 -14.08 28.15
N GLY A 277 11.27 -13.37 28.45
CA GLY A 277 12.62 -13.94 28.61
C GLY A 277 12.91 -14.57 29.97
N SER A 278 11.99 -14.48 30.94
CA SER A 278 12.20 -14.96 32.33
C SER A 278 11.55 -16.31 32.66
N GLN A 279 10.99 -17.03 31.68
CA GLN A 279 10.54 -18.41 31.90
C GLN A 279 11.75 -19.37 32.00
N SER A 280 12.20 -19.55 33.25
CA SER A 280 12.92 -20.68 33.84
C SER A 280 13.58 -21.70 32.91
N LYS A 281 14.91 -21.73 32.93
CA LYS A 281 15.70 -22.94 32.59
C LYS A 281 15.18 -24.13 33.44
N PRO A 282 14.93 -25.31 32.86
CA PRO A 282 14.59 -26.48 33.66
C PRO A 282 15.83 -26.88 34.47
N VAL A 283 15.69 -26.87 35.79
CA VAL A 283 16.66 -27.47 36.71
C VAL A 283 16.58 -28.98 36.51
N MET A 284 17.63 -29.57 35.96
CA MET A 284 17.77 -31.03 35.91
C MET A 284 18.00 -31.56 37.32
N PRO A 285 17.22 -32.54 37.81
CA PRO A 285 17.45 -33.14 39.12
C PRO A 285 18.70 -34.03 39.08
N SER A 286 19.48 -33.92 40.17
CA SER A 286 20.70 -34.67 40.48
C SER A 286 20.47 -36.17 40.67
#